data_AF-A0A832WM29-F1
#
_entry.id   AF-A0A832WM29-F1
#
_cell.length_a   1.000
_cell.length_b   1.000
_cell.length_c   1.000
_cell.angle_alpha   90.00
_cell.angle_beta   90.00
_cell.angle_gamma   90.00
#
_symmetry.space_group_name_H-M   'P 1'
#
loop_
_entity.id
_entity.type
_entity.pdbx_description
1 polymer ?
#
loop_
_entity_poly.entity_id
_entity_poly.type
_entity_poly.pdbx_seq_one_letter_code
_entity_poly.pdbx_strand_id
1 'polypeptide(L)'
;MSEELSRRYPAVRVPAGELAHSEPTEDGFVTPRGVRFHRALVVGVLSGRYVDEEREFAVITVTDDTGSVDVFAFDECYEPARTLDKWRQIKVIGRPMEPREEGRPVALRAEVIRLTSYSEELFRRLEYELMAGGEVPTVEKPPTLDEAIEMVYKELLEREEETFSREELYEVIRSVVPLADEEFCEKIIKEMEERELLYPMDLPGGKRWSVIETGWGL
;
A
#
# COMPACT_ATOMS: atom_id res chain seq x y z
N MET A 1 12.09 -32.31 -11.04
CA MET A 1 12.09 -31.33 -12.15
C MET A 1 13.03 -30.19 -11.79
N SER A 2 13.97 -29.86 -12.68
CA SER A 2 15.27 -29.26 -12.33
C SER A 2 15.21 -27.77 -11.96
N GLU A 3 16.15 -27.34 -11.11
CA GLU A 3 16.43 -25.93 -10.75
C GLU A 3 16.56 -24.99 -11.97
N GLU A 4 16.80 -25.56 -13.14
CA GLU A 4 16.97 -24.90 -14.43
C GLU A 4 15.68 -24.21 -14.94
N LEU A 5 14.50 -24.77 -14.65
CA LEU A 5 13.22 -24.11 -14.94
C LEU A 5 13.00 -22.90 -14.02
N SER A 6 13.44 -22.97 -12.76
CA SER A 6 13.24 -21.88 -11.79
C SER A 6 14.02 -20.60 -12.11
N ARG A 7 15.12 -20.69 -12.86
CA ARG A 7 15.88 -19.53 -13.36
C ARG A 7 15.28 -18.91 -14.62
N ARG A 8 14.41 -19.62 -15.34
CA ARG A 8 13.81 -19.15 -16.60
C ARG A 8 12.53 -18.35 -16.41
N TYR A 9 11.80 -18.53 -15.32
CA TYR A 9 10.54 -17.83 -15.10
C TYR A 9 10.71 -16.64 -14.14
N PRO A 10 10.32 -15.43 -14.55
CA PRO A 10 10.31 -14.27 -13.66
C PRO A 10 9.35 -14.51 -12.50
N ALA A 11 9.63 -13.89 -11.36
CA ALA A 11 8.68 -13.88 -10.26
C ALA A 11 7.44 -13.08 -10.69
N VAL A 12 6.29 -13.75 -10.70
CA VAL A 12 5.00 -13.14 -11.02
C VAL A 12 4.46 -12.49 -9.76
N ARG A 13 4.01 -11.25 -9.86
CA ARG A 13 3.38 -10.56 -8.73
C ARG A 13 2.01 -11.18 -8.47
N VAL A 14 1.76 -11.65 -7.25
CA VAL A 14 0.49 -12.31 -6.86
C VAL A 14 0.03 -11.74 -5.52
N PRO A 15 -1.24 -11.33 -5.37
CA PRO A 15 -1.76 -10.88 -4.08
C PRO A 15 -1.69 -12.00 -3.04
N ALA A 16 -1.46 -11.67 -1.77
CA ALA A 16 -1.30 -12.65 -0.70
C ALA A 16 -2.52 -13.58 -0.58
N GLY A 17 -3.73 -13.02 -0.67
CA GLY A 17 -4.98 -13.77 -0.66
C GLY A 17 -5.16 -14.67 -1.88
N GLU A 18 -4.83 -14.20 -3.08
CA GLU A 18 -4.90 -15.04 -4.29
C GLU A 18 -3.87 -16.16 -4.28
N LEU A 19 -2.68 -15.88 -3.77
CA LEU A 19 -1.62 -16.88 -3.64
C LEU A 19 -2.07 -18.00 -2.71
N ALA A 20 -2.59 -17.65 -1.53
CA ALA A 20 -3.09 -18.59 -0.54
C ALA A 20 -4.14 -19.57 -1.12
N HIS A 21 -4.92 -19.15 -2.12
CA HIS A 21 -5.96 -19.95 -2.76
C HIS A 21 -5.58 -20.42 -4.17
N SER A 22 -4.29 -20.42 -4.52
CA SER A 22 -3.82 -20.91 -5.81
C SER A 22 -3.81 -22.43 -5.88
N GLU A 23 -4.08 -22.99 -7.05
CA GLU A 23 -4.10 -24.44 -7.28
C GLU A 23 -2.78 -24.92 -7.89
N PRO A 24 -2.22 -26.04 -7.39
CA PRO A 24 -1.07 -26.67 -8.02
C PRO A 24 -1.47 -27.31 -9.35
N THR A 25 -0.57 -27.24 -10.32
CA THR A 25 -0.72 -27.80 -11.67
C THR A 25 0.58 -28.49 -12.08
N GLU A 26 0.55 -29.27 -13.17
CA GLU A 26 1.75 -29.94 -13.70
C GLU A 26 2.90 -28.95 -14.01
N ASP A 27 2.55 -27.71 -14.36
CA ASP A 27 3.47 -26.62 -14.71
C ASP A 27 3.42 -25.46 -13.69
N GLY A 28 3.39 -25.76 -12.39
CA GLY A 28 3.50 -24.75 -11.33
C GLY A 28 2.16 -24.48 -10.66
N PHE A 29 1.77 -23.21 -10.48
CA PHE A 29 0.56 -22.82 -9.77
C PHE A 29 -0.30 -21.89 -10.63
N VAL A 30 -1.61 -21.94 -10.40
CA VAL A 30 -2.59 -21.07 -11.05
C VAL A 30 -3.38 -20.31 -9.99
N THR A 31 -3.43 -18.99 -10.09
CA THR A 31 -4.27 -18.16 -9.20
C THR A 31 -5.76 -18.35 -9.52
N PRO A 32 -6.68 -17.98 -8.62
CA PRO A 32 -8.13 -17.98 -8.91
C PRO A 32 -8.52 -17.19 -10.16
N ARG A 33 -7.69 -16.23 -10.60
CA ARG A 33 -7.87 -15.44 -11.82
C ARG A 33 -7.23 -16.05 -13.07
N GLY A 34 -6.66 -17.25 -12.97
CA GLY A 34 -6.07 -17.97 -14.10
C GLY A 34 -4.62 -17.60 -14.41
N VAL A 35 -3.94 -16.84 -13.54
CA VAL A 35 -2.55 -16.45 -13.75
C VAL A 35 -1.63 -17.61 -13.37
N ARG A 36 -0.80 -18.07 -14.33
CA ARG A 36 0.19 -19.13 -14.10
C ARG A 36 1.50 -18.58 -13.55
N PHE A 37 2.07 -19.24 -12.56
CA PHE A 37 3.35 -18.85 -11.96
C PHE A 37 4.13 -20.03 -11.36
N HIS A 38 5.46 -19.93 -11.40
CA HIS A 38 6.38 -20.85 -10.71
C HIS A 38 7.09 -20.19 -9.53
N ARG A 39 7.18 -18.86 -9.57
CA ARG A 39 7.77 -18.01 -8.54
C ARG A 39 6.80 -16.86 -8.32
N ALA A 40 6.52 -16.56 -7.07
CA ALA A 40 5.64 -15.48 -6.70
C ALA A 40 6.45 -14.33 -6.08
N LEU A 41 5.99 -13.13 -6.37
CA LEU A 41 6.36 -11.90 -5.70
C LEU A 41 5.14 -11.41 -4.91
N VAL A 42 5.26 -11.35 -3.59
CA VAL A 42 4.24 -10.81 -2.69
C VAL A 42 4.79 -9.57 -2.01
N VAL A 43 3.95 -8.53 -1.91
CA VAL A 43 4.27 -7.30 -1.19
C VAL A 43 3.16 -7.05 -0.21
N GLY A 44 3.51 -6.92 1.06
CA GLY A 44 2.54 -6.71 2.13
C GLY A 44 3.21 -6.37 3.46
N VAL A 45 2.42 -6.33 4.51
CA VAL A 45 2.86 -6.01 5.87
C VAL A 45 3.21 -7.30 6.61
N LEU A 46 4.33 -7.31 7.32
CA LEU A 46 4.68 -8.38 8.24
C LEU A 46 3.77 -8.33 9.47
N SER A 47 2.78 -9.20 9.53
CA SER A 47 1.75 -9.24 10.59
C SER A 47 2.04 -10.33 11.63
N GLY A 48 2.66 -11.44 11.22
CA GLY A 48 2.96 -12.60 12.05
C GLY A 48 4.43 -13.01 11.97
N ARG A 49 4.95 -13.62 13.06
CA ARG A 49 6.28 -14.23 13.09
C ARG A 49 6.35 -15.37 14.10
N TYR A 50 6.95 -16.47 13.66
CA TYR A 50 7.47 -17.56 14.47
C TYR A 50 8.95 -17.77 14.13
N VAL A 51 9.79 -18.02 15.13
CA VAL A 51 11.23 -18.24 14.98
C VAL A 51 11.61 -19.49 15.75
N ASP A 52 12.38 -20.36 15.10
CA ASP A 52 13.09 -21.48 15.72
C ASP A 52 14.59 -21.23 15.54
N GLU A 53 15.25 -20.89 16.64
CA GLU A 53 16.69 -20.56 16.64
C GLU A 53 17.57 -21.81 16.52
N GLU A 54 17.11 -22.97 17.00
CA GLU A 54 17.90 -24.20 16.95
C GLU A 54 18.01 -24.74 15.53
N ARG A 55 16.95 -24.58 14.75
CA ARG A 55 16.85 -25.06 13.37
C ARG A 55 17.07 -23.98 12.31
N GLU A 56 17.43 -22.77 12.74
CA GLU A 56 17.63 -21.59 11.88
C GLU A 56 16.50 -21.41 10.86
N PHE A 57 15.25 -21.50 11.33
CA PHE A 57 14.07 -21.26 10.49
C PHE A 57 13.13 -20.23 11.09
N ALA A 58 12.49 -19.46 10.22
CA ALA A 58 11.43 -18.54 10.60
C ALA A 58 10.22 -18.71 9.68
N VAL A 59 9.03 -18.49 10.23
CA VAL A 59 7.79 -18.35 9.46
C VAL A 59 7.27 -16.95 9.72
N ILE A 60 7.08 -16.18 8.66
CA ILE A 60 6.47 -14.86 8.74
C ILE A 60 5.15 -14.87 7.98
N THR A 61 4.17 -14.13 8.49
CA THR A 61 2.89 -13.94 7.81
C THR A 61 2.90 -12.58 7.14
N VAL A 62 2.64 -12.57 5.83
CA VAL A 62 2.60 -11.36 5.01
C VAL A 62 1.16 -11.10 4.64
N THR A 63 0.67 -9.90 4.98
CA THR A 63 -0.74 -9.51 4.79
C THR A 63 -0.84 -8.31 3.84
N ASP A 64 -1.73 -8.40 2.86
CA ASP A 64 -2.17 -7.27 2.03
C ASP A 64 -3.69 -7.09 2.14
N ASP A 65 -4.28 -6.26 1.27
CA ASP A 65 -5.72 -5.99 1.21
C ASP A 65 -6.56 -7.19 0.70
N THR A 66 -5.92 -8.22 0.13
CA THR A 66 -6.58 -9.42 -0.39
C THR A 66 -6.55 -10.60 0.58
N GLY A 67 -5.64 -10.58 1.57
CA GLY A 67 -5.54 -11.62 2.57
C GLY A 67 -4.13 -11.77 3.12
N SER A 68 -3.78 -12.99 3.54
CA SER A 68 -2.49 -13.30 4.14
C SER A 68 -1.89 -14.58 3.59
N VAL A 69 -0.56 -14.62 3.51
CA VAL A 69 0.21 -15.81 3.13
C VAL A 69 1.32 -16.05 4.15
N ASP A 70 1.54 -17.32 4.48
CA ASP A 70 2.68 -17.73 5.29
C ASP A 70 3.92 -17.94 4.42
N VAL A 71 5.04 -17.41 4.91
CA VAL A 71 6.33 -17.43 4.23
C VAL A 71 7.35 -18.12 5.13
N PHE A 72 7.86 -19.24 4.64
CA PHE A 72 8.93 -20.02 5.26
C PHE A 72 10.29 -19.48 4.81
N ALA A 73 11.10 -19.07 5.78
CA ALA A 73 12.43 -18.51 5.58
C ALA A 73 13.49 -19.43 6.19
N PHE A 74 14.46 -19.79 5.36
CA PHE A 74 15.62 -20.62 5.69
C PHE A 74 16.88 -19.93 5.16
N ASP A 75 18.05 -20.42 5.56
CA ASP A 75 19.35 -20.00 5.01
C ASP A 75 19.50 -18.46 5.00
N GLU A 76 19.87 -17.87 3.87
CA GLU A 76 20.06 -16.42 3.70
C GLU A 76 18.81 -15.58 3.97
N CYS A 77 17.61 -16.18 3.94
CA CYS A 77 16.35 -15.50 4.26
C CYS A 77 15.99 -15.57 5.74
N TYR A 78 16.65 -16.43 6.53
CA TYR A 78 16.37 -16.58 7.97
C TYR A 78 16.56 -15.27 8.71
N GLU A 79 17.71 -14.61 8.54
CA GLU A 79 18.00 -13.41 9.32
C GLU A 79 17.06 -12.23 9.02
N PRO A 80 16.80 -11.87 7.75
CA PRO A 80 15.77 -10.89 7.45
C PRO A 80 14.40 -11.23 8.06
N ALA A 81 13.97 -12.49 7.98
CA ALA A 81 12.71 -12.91 8.57
C ALA A 81 12.68 -12.79 10.10
N ARG A 82 13.83 -13.03 10.77
CA ARG A 82 13.98 -12.95 12.22
C ARG A 82 14.05 -11.51 12.74
N THR A 83 14.78 -10.63 12.05
CA THR A 83 15.17 -9.31 12.59
C THR A 83 14.28 -8.15 12.17
N LEU A 84 13.48 -8.27 11.10
CA LEU A 84 12.61 -7.18 10.66
C LEU A 84 11.61 -6.79 11.76
N ASP A 85 11.13 -5.55 11.82
CA ASP A 85 10.05 -5.23 12.78
C ASP A 85 8.71 -5.76 12.28
N LYS A 86 7.80 -6.09 13.20
CA LYS A 86 6.38 -6.25 12.86
C LYS A 86 5.81 -4.95 12.31
N TRP A 87 4.77 -5.06 11.50
CA TRP A 87 4.09 -3.93 10.86
C TRP A 87 4.92 -3.19 9.81
N ARG A 88 6.11 -3.70 9.48
CA ARG A 88 6.88 -3.21 8.34
C ARG A 88 6.35 -3.78 7.06
N GLN A 89 6.36 -2.94 6.03
CA GLN A 89 6.09 -3.37 4.68
C GLN A 89 7.31 -4.09 4.13
N ILE A 90 7.08 -5.27 3.56
CA ILE A 90 8.11 -6.13 3.03
C ILE A 90 7.72 -6.63 1.64
N LYS A 91 8.77 -6.95 0.88
CA LYS A 91 8.70 -7.64 -0.40
C LYS A 91 9.31 -9.02 -0.25
N VAL A 92 8.56 -10.04 -0.63
CA VAL A 92 8.98 -11.44 -0.60
C VAL A 92 8.93 -12.00 -2.01
N ILE A 93 10.04 -12.59 -2.45
CA ILE A 93 10.07 -13.46 -3.63
C ILE A 93 10.27 -14.88 -3.14
N GLY A 94 9.46 -15.80 -3.62
CA GLY A 94 9.54 -17.19 -3.20
C GLY A 94 8.90 -18.17 -4.16
N ARG A 95 9.05 -19.44 -3.84
CA ARG A 95 8.36 -20.54 -4.54
C ARG A 95 7.13 -20.97 -3.76
N PRO A 96 5.97 -21.07 -4.39
CA PRO A 96 4.80 -21.66 -3.76
C PRO A 96 5.12 -23.10 -3.33
N MET A 97 4.64 -23.46 -2.15
CA MET A 97 4.76 -24.78 -1.56
C MET A 97 3.43 -25.49 -1.70
N GLU A 98 3.45 -26.72 -2.19
CA GLU A 98 2.24 -27.54 -2.25
C GLU A 98 1.62 -27.68 -0.84
N PRO A 99 0.30 -27.48 -0.70
CA PRO A 99 -0.38 -27.70 0.56
C PRO A 99 -0.21 -29.16 1.00
N ARG A 100 0.13 -29.38 2.29
CA ARG A 100 0.28 -30.74 2.84
C ARG A 100 -1.04 -31.51 2.96
N GLU A 101 -2.16 -30.77 3.00
CA GLU A 101 -3.52 -31.30 3.11
C GLU A 101 -4.42 -30.49 2.16
N GLU A 102 -5.41 -31.14 1.56
CA GLU A 102 -6.40 -30.50 0.70
C GLU A 102 -7.16 -29.41 1.47
N GLY A 103 -7.32 -28.22 0.87
CA GLY A 103 -7.97 -27.06 1.50
C GLY A 103 -7.07 -26.22 2.42
N ARG A 104 -5.79 -26.57 2.59
CA ARG A 104 -4.82 -25.68 3.27
C ARG A 104 -4.37 -24.55 2.35
N PRO A 105 -4.16 -23.34 2.87
CA PRO A 105 -3.57 -22.25 2.10
C PRO A 105 -2.19 -22.62 1.56
N VAL A 106 -1.90 -22.21 0.32
CA VAL A 106 -0.55 -22.27 -0.24
C VAL A 106 0.36 -21.35 0.56
N ALA A 107 1.54 -21.85 0.91
CA ALA A 107 2.59 -21.08 1.56
C ALA A 107 3.73 -20.78 0.58
N LEU A 108 4.63 -19.86 0.93
CA LEU A 108 5.83 -19.56 0.16
C LEU A 108 7.09 -20.04 0.86
N ARG A 109 8.00 -20.66 0.10
CA ARG A 109 9.40 -20.78 0.48
C ARG A 109 10.15 -19.53 -0.02
N ALA A 110 10.63 -18.70 0.89
CA ALA A 110 11.33 -17.47 0.55
C ALA A 110 12.68 -17.75 -0.15
N GLU A 111 12.94 -16.95 -1.18
CA GLU A 111 14.25 -16.80 -1.84
C GLU A 111 14.82 -15.39 -1.62
N VAL A 112 13.96 -14.38 -1.41
CA VAL A 112 14.34 -13.00 -1.09
C VAL A 112 13.32 -12.41 -0.12
N ILE A 113 13.80 -11.75 0.93
CA ILE A 113 12.98 -10.92 1.84
C ILE A 113 13.67 -9.57 1.98
N ARG A 114 12.94 -8.48 1.69
CA ARG A 114 13.46 -7.12 1.80
C ARG A 114 12.42 -6.16 2.35
N LEU A 115 12.89 -5.12 3.03
CA LEU A 115 12.08 -3.92 3.24
C LEU A 115 11.75 -3.30 1.89
N THR A 116 10.52 -2.84 1.77
CA THR A 116 10.04 -2.08 0.62
C THR A 116 9.65 -0.68 1.09
N SER A 117 9.78 0.31 0.22
CA SER A 117 9.30 1.66 0.53
C SER A 117 7.79 1.74 0.30
N TYR A 118 7.13 2.66 1.01
CA TYR A 118 5.70 2.94 0.82
C TYR A 118 5.36 3.29 -0.65
N SER A 119 6.33 3.83 -1.39
CA SER A 119 6.23 4.12 -2.82
C SER A 119 5.95 2.87 -3.66
N GLU A 120 6.61 1.74 -3.36
CA GLU A 120 6.40 0.46 -4.06
C GLU A 120 5.01 -0.17 -3.75
N GLU A 121 4.34 0.28 -2.67
CA GLU A 121 2.94 -0.07 -2.36
C GLU A 121 1.94 0.63 -3.29
N LEU A 122 2.16 1.92 -3.55
CA LEU A 122 1.29 2.68 -4.44
C LEU A 122 1.37 2.11 -5.86
N PHE A 123 2.57 1.74 -6.30
CA PHE A 123 2.74 0.97 -7.54
C PHE A 123 2.11 -0.43 -7.48
N ARG A 124 1.98 -1.07 -6.30
CA ARG A 124 1.27 -2.35 -6.12
C ARG A 124 -0.18 -2.25 -6.55
N ARG A 125 -0.89 -1.29 -5.98
CA ARG A 125 -2.33 -1.11 -6.23
C ARG A 125 -2.58 -0.84 -7.70
N LEU A 126 -1.76 0.01 -8.31
CA LEU A 126 -1.81 0.32 -9.73
C LEU A 126 -1.54 -0.91 -10.63
N GLU A 127 -0.53 -1.74 -10.32
CA GLU A 127 -0.23 -2.94 -11.11
C GLU A 127 -1.35 -4.01 -11.04
N TYR A 128 -2.05 -4.14 -9.91
CA TYR A 128 -3.16 -5.09 -9.80
C TYR A 128 -4.42 -4.65 -10.54
N GLU A 129 -4.75 -3.35 -10.54
CA GLU A 129 -5.85 -2.82 -11.33
C GLU A 129 -5.60 -3.00 -12.83
N LEU A 130 -4.34 -2.76 -13.26
CA LEU A 130 -3.85 -3.04 -14.61
C LEU A 130 -4.01 -4.51 -15.03
N MET A 131 -3.65 -5.46 -14.15
CA MET A 131 -3.79 -6.90 -14.44
C MET A 131 -5.24 -7.40 -14.43
N ALA A 132 -6.15 -6.70 -13.75
CA ALA A 132 -7.58 -7.02 -13.70
C ALA A 132 -8.38 -6.46 -14.89
N GLY A 133 -7.74 -5.77 -15.84
CA GLY A 133 -8.41 -5.12 -16.97
C GLY A 133 -9.09 -3.80 -16.62
N GLY A 134 -8.75 -3.19 -15.48
CA GLY A 134 -9.18 -1.84 -15.12
C GLY A 134 -8.44 -0.78 -15.93
N GLU A 135 -9.13 0.31 -16.27
CA GLU A 135 -8.48 1.51 -16.80
C GLU A 135 -7.48 2.03 -15.77
N VAL A 136 -6.25 2.28 -16.21
CA VAL A 136 -5.22 2.94 -15.39
C VAL A 136 -5.78 4.27 -14.95
N PRO A 137 -5.91 4.58 -13.66
CA PRO A 137 -6.03 5.97 -13.25
C PRO A 137 -4.73 6.61 -13.73
N THR A 138 -4.81 7.43 -14.77
CA THR A 138 -3.69 8.24 -15.21
C THR A 138 -3.12 8.86 -13.96
N VAL A 139 -1.83 8.59 -13.69
CA VAL A 139 -1.11 9.32 -12.65
C VAL A 139 -1.04 10.74 -13.18
N GLU A 140 -2.11 11.49 -12.91
CA GLU A 140 -2.11 12.92 -13.08
C GLU A 140 -0.92 13.40 -12.28
N LYS A 141 -0.07 14.17 -12.95
CA LYS A 141 1.07 14.82 -12.34
C LYS A 141 0.62 15.35 -10.98
N PRO A 142 1.35 15.08 -9.87
CA PRO A 142 0.92 15.52 -8.56
C PRO A 142 0.56 17.00 -8.65
N PRO A 143 -0.62 17.39 -8.13
CA PRO A 143 -1.14 18.73 -8.33
C PRO A 143 -0.08 19.72 -7.87
N THR A 144 0.13 20.74 -8.70
CA THR A 144 0.89 21.90 -8.28
C THR A 144 0.25 22.50 -7.03
N LEU A 145 1.01 23.31 -6.28
CA LEU A 145 0.46 23.97 -5.09
C LEU A 145 -0.81 24.77 -5.41
N ASP A 146 -0.85 25.42 -6.58
CA ASP A 146 -2.02 26.18 -7.05
C ASP A 146 -3.23 25.29 -7.31
N GLU A 147 -3.03 24.16 -8.01
CA GLU A 147 -4.10 23.19 -8.27
C GLU A 147 -4.62 22.56 -6.97
N ALA A 148 -3.71 22.22 -6.04
CA ALA A 148 -4.07 21.69 -4.73
C ALA A 148 -4.90 22.69 -3.91
N ILE A 149 -4.55 23.98 -3.94
CA ILE A 149 -5.32 25.04 -3.27
C ILE A 149 -6.72 25.16 -3.86
N GLU A 150 -6.84 25.12 -5.19
CA GLU A 150 -8.15 25.21 -5.85
C GLU A 150 -9.04 24.02 -5.51
N MET A 151 -8.48 22.80 -5.49
CA MET A 151 -9.19 21.58 -5.09
C MET A 151 -9.65 21.64 -3.63
N VAL A 152 -8.76 22.04 -2.72
CA VAL A 152 -9.07 22.17 -1.28
C VAL A 152 -10.13 23.24 -1.06
N TYR A 153 -10.03 24.38 -1.74
CA TYR A 153 -11.03 25.45 -1.62
C TYR A 153 -12.42 24.99 -2.09
N LYS A 154 -12.50 24.30 -3.22
CA LYS A 154 -13.77 23.72 -3.72
C LYS A 154 -14.37 22.73 -2.72
N GLU A 155 -13.58 21.80 -2.22
CA GLU A 155 -14.02 20.81 -1.23
C GLU A 155 -14.49 21.48 0.07
N LEU A 156 -13.82 22.53 0.53
CA LEU A 156 -14.23 23.30 1.70
C LEU A 156 -15.54 24.06 1.50
N LEU A 157 -15.80 24.57 0.30
CA LEU A 157 -17.08 25.22 -0.05
C LEU A 157 -18.25 24.22 -0.13
N GLU A 158 -17.99 22.98 -0.52
CA GLU A 158 -19.00 21.92 -0.54
C GLU A 158 -19.40 21.44 0.85
N ARG A 159 -18.56 21.69 1.86
CA ARG A 159 -18.88 21.40 3.25
C ARG A 159 -19.77 22.49 3.82
N GLU A 160 -20.92 22.10 4.37
CA GLU A 160 -21.84 22.99 5.09
C GLU A 160 -21.33 23.43 6.47
N GLU A 161 -20.02 23.37 6.72
CA GLU A 161 -19.38 23.72 7.99
C GLU A 161 -19.00 25.21 8.00
N GLU A 162 -19.39 25.94 9.06
CA GLU A 162 -19.06 27.37 9.18
C GLU A 162 -17.57 27.61 9.46
N THR A 163 -16.92 26.70 10.19
CA THR A 163 -15.51 26.85 10.60
C THR A 163 -14.81 25.52 10.76
N PHE A 164 -13.52 25.50 10.46
CA PHE A 164 -12.66 24.33 10.54
C PHE A 164 -11.56 24.53 11.59
N SER A 165 -11.27 23.51 12.37
CA SER A 165 -10.03 23.37 13.13
C SER A 165 -8.89 23.00 12.20
N ARG A 166 -7.66 23.01 12.72
CA ARG A 166 -6.47 22.67 11.96
C ARG A 166 -6.49 21.21 11.51
N GLU A 167 -6.90 20.32 12.41
CA GLU A 167 -7.02 18.89 12.14
C GLU A 167 -8.09 18.62 11.07
N GLU A 168 -9.22 19.31 11.12
CA GLU A 168 -10.28 19.22 10.09
C GLU A 168 -9.76 19.72 8.73
N LEU A 169 -9.00 20.82 8.68
CA LEU A 169 -8.35 21.27 7.45
C LEU A 169 -7.36 20.24 6.90
N TYR A 170 -6.58 19.58 7.76
CA TYR A 170 -5.67 18.52 7.32
C TYR A 170 -6.44 17.33 6.73
N GLU A 171 -7.56 16.95 7.34
CA GLU A 171 -8.42 15.89 6.82
C GLU A 171 -8.98 16.24 5.44
N VAL A 172 -9.43 17.48 5.24
CA VAL A 172 -9.88 17.98 3.94
C VAL A 172 -8.73 17.99 2.92
N ILE A 173 -7.56 18.50 3.29
CA ILE A 173 -6.40 18.50 2.39
C ILE A 173 -6.04 17.06 1.98
N ARG A 174 -6.09 16.11 2.91
CA ARG A 174 -5.76 14.71 2.64
C ARG A 174 -6.87 13.96 1.91
N SER A 175 -8.12 14.44 1.91
CA SER A 175 -9.16 13.83 1.08
C SER A 175 -8.94 14.13 -0.41
N VAL A 176 -8.45 15.32 -0.74
CA VAL A 176 -8.20 15.75 -2.13
C VAL A 176 -6.74 15.59 -2.58
N VAL A 177 -5.78 15.57 -1.64
CA VAL A 177 -4.36 15.25 -1.87
C VAL A 177 -3.94 14.11 -0.93
N PRO A 178 -4.19 12.84 -1.31
CA PRO A 178 -4.07 11.65 -0.42
C PRO A 178 -2.69 11.33 0.17
N LEU A 179 -1.66 12.14 -0.14
CA LEU A 179 -0.28 11.96 0.30
C LEU A 179 0.33 13.24 0.91
N ALA A 180 -0.49 14.25 1.20
CA ALA A 180 -0.02 15.47 1.86
C ALA A 180 0.48 15.16 3.29
N ASP A 181 1.77 15.39 3.52
CA ASP A 181 2.35 15.40 4.85
C ASP A 181 1.97 16.70 5.59
N GLU A 182 2.29 16.78 6.89
CA GLU A 182 1.95 17.94 7.71
C GLU A 182 2.58 19.24 7.18
N GLU A 183 3.82 19.18 6.67
CA GLU A 183 4.51 20.34 6.11
C GLU A 183 3.80 20.88 4.87
N PHE A 184 3.34 19.99 3.99
CA PHE A 184 2.60 20.35 2.80
C PHE A 184 1.19 20.85 3.12
N CYS A 185 0.49 20.24 4.08
CA CYS A 185 -0.79 20.74 4.57
C CYS A 185 -0.67 22.17 5.10
N GLU A 186 0.36 22.45 5.91
CA GLU A 186 0.61 23.79 6.42
C GLU A 186 0.91 24.81 5.33
N LYS A 187 1.64 24.38 4.32
CA LYS A 187 1.94 25.22 3.17
C LYS A 187 0.66 25.63 2.42
N ILE A 188 -0.29 24.69 2.25
CA ILE A 188 -1.59 24.98 1.63
C ILE A 188 -2.38 25.96 2.51
N ILE A 189 -2.51 25.70 3.81
CA ILE A 189 -3.27 26.58 4.71
C ILE A 189 -2.71 28.01 4.69
N LYS A 190 -1.39 28.15 4.81
CA LYS A 190 -0.73 29.48 4.81
C LYS A 190 -0.95 30.21 3.49
N GLU A 191 -0.81 29.51 2.37
CA GLU A 191 -1.03 30.10 1.05
C GLU A 191 -2.51 30.47 0.84
N MET A 192 -3.46 29.70 1.37
CA MET A 192 -4.88 30.04 1.36
C MET A 192 -5.23 31.23 2.26
N GLU A 193 -4.58 31.38 3.42
CA GLU A 193 -4.67 32.59 4.26
C GLU A 193 -4.13 33.82 3.50
N GLU A 194 -2.98 33.69 2.83
CA GLU A 194 -2.37 34.77 2.03
C GLU A 194 -3.21 35.18 0.81
N ARG A 195 -3.97 34.23 0.25
CA ARG A 195 -4.90 34.45 -0.88
C ARG A 195 -6.30 34.89 -0.44
N GLU A 196 -6.51 35.14 0.84
CA GLU A 196 -7.81 35.53 1.40
C GLU A 196 -8.93 34.51 1.09
N LEU A 197 -8.58 33.22 1.01
CA LEU A 197 -9.54 32.11 0.85
C LEU A 197 -9.95 31.52 2.20
N LEU A 198 -9.05 31.62 3.19
CA LEU A 198 -9.30 31.25 4.58
C LEU A 198 -9.09 32.46 5.49
N TYR A 199 -10.00 32.62 6.45
CA TYR A 199 -9.88 33.62 7.49
C TYR A 199 -9.64 32.96 8.86
N PRO A 200 -8.46 33.16 9.48
CA PRO A 200 -8.21 32.66 10.81
C PRO A 200 -8.98 33.46 11.86
N MET A 201 -9.62 32.76 12.79
CA MET A 201 -10.42 33.30 13.89
C MET A 201 -9.99 32.69 15.21
N ASP A 202 -9.86 33.53 16.24
CA ASP A 202 -9.63 33.07 17.60
C ASP A 202 -10.98 32.87 18.31
N LEU A 203 -11.41 31.61 18.41
CA LEU A 203 -12.68 31.23 19.03
C LEU A 203 -12.48 30.52 20.38
N PRO A 204 -13.49 30.48 21.26
CA PRO A 204 -13.44 29.67 22.47
C PRO A 204 -13.24 28.19 22.11
N GLY A 205 -12.05 27.66 22.35
CA GLY A 205 -11.65 26.30 21.94
C GLY A 205 -10.39 26.25 21.06
N GLY A 206 -9.91 27.40 20.57
CA GLY A 206 -8.66 27.50 19.81
C GLY A 206 -8.82 28.28 18.50
N LYS A 207 -7.72 28.36 17.75
CA LYS A 207 -7.70 28.97 16.41
C LYS A 207 -8.51 28.08 15.45
N ARG A 208 -9.47 28.68 14.74
CA ARG A 208 -10.28 28.05 13.69
C ARG A 208 -10.20 28.89 12.41
N TRP A 209 -10.65 28.34 11.30
CA TRP A 209 -10.64 29.00 9.99
C TRP A 209 -12.03 29.00 9.39
N SER A 210 -12.50 30.16 8.93
CA SER A 210 -13.68 30.26 8.09
C SER A 210 -13.24 30.27 6.63
N VAL A 211 -14.00 29.60 5.77
CA VAL A 211 -13.84 29.74 4.33
C VAL A 211 -14.43 31.09 3.93
N ILE A 212 -13.71 31.86 3.11
CA ILE A 212 -14.24 33.08 2.53
C ILE A 212 -14.81 32.69 1.17
N GLU A 213 -16.13 32.82 0.99
CA GLU A 213 -16.75 32.76 -0.33
C GLU A 213 -16.31 33.98 -1.14
N THR A 214 -15.15 33.85 -1.77
CA THR A 214 -14.70 34.81 -2.77
C THR A 214 -15.54 34.55 -4.02
N GLY A 215 -16.21 35.58 -4.54
CA GLY A 215 -17.12 35.51 -5.69
C GLY A 215 -16.44 35.20 -7.03
N TRP A 216 -15.40 34.37 -7.04
CA TRP A 216 -14.84 33.78 -8.25
C TRP A 216 -15.84 32.74 -8.76
N GLY A 217 -16.79 33.23 -9.58
CA GLY A 217 -17.60 32.37 -10.41
C GLY A 217 -16.70 31.50 -11.28
N LEU A 218 -16.85 30.18 -11.12
CA LEU A 218 -16.46 29.19 -12.13
C LEU A 218 -17.34 29.37 -13.37
#